data_AF-A0A2V5NW48-F1
#
_entry.id   AF-A0A2V5NW48-F1
#
_cell.length_a   1.000
_cell.length_b   1.000
_cell.length_c   1.000
_cell.angle_alpha   90.00
_cell.angle_beta   90.00
_cell.angle_gamma   90.00
#
_symmetry.space_group_name_H-M   'P 1'
#
loop_
_entity.id
_entity.type
_entity.pdbx_description
1 polymer ?
#
loop_
_entity_poly.entity_id
_entity_poly.type
_entity_poly.pdbx_seq_one_letter_code
_entity_poly.pdbx_strand_id
1 'polypeptide(L)'
;MPRVSDMKERLMDAAMDLIWHNSYGATSVDAICERAGAKKGSFYYFFKSKSELAAAALEADWNKKKAEMDSIFSPTVPPLERLDRYFDFVHERLAELQKKCGSILGCP
;
A
#
# COMPACT_ATOMS: atom_id res chain seq x y z
N MET A 1 -22.85 1.43 13.53
CA MET A 1 -21.57 1.91 14.12
C MET A 1 -20.44 1.06 13.54
N PRO A 2 -19.40 1.65 12.92
CA PRO A 2 -18.26 0.86 12.46
C PRO A 2 -17.54 0.30 13.69
N ARG A 3 -17.25 -1.01 13.69
CA ARG A 3 -16.55 -1.67 14.81
C ARG A 3 -15.11 -1.17 14.89
N VAL A 4 -14.58 -1.05 16.11
CA VAL A 4 -13.18 -0.67 16.42
C VAL A 4 -12.12 -1.44 15.60
N SER A 5 -12.48 -2.62 15.09
CA SER A 5 -11.70 -3.44 14.15
C SER A 5 -11.33 -2.73 12.83
N ASP A 6 -12.15 -1.81 12.35
CA ASP A 6 -11.99 -1.14 11.05
C ASP A 6 -11.02 0.07 11.13
N MET A 7 -10.85 0.66 12.31
CA MET A 7 -10.05 1.89 12.42
C MET A 7 -8.56 1.68 12.12
N LYS A 8 -8.00 0.53 12.54
CA LYS A 8 -6.59 0.19 12.24
C LYS A 8 -6.39 0.04 10.72
N GLU A 9 -7.31 -0.64 10.05
CA GLU A 9 -7.27 -0.87 8.60
C GLU A 9 -7.44 0.44 7.83
N ARG A 10 -8.41 1.28 8.21
CA ARG A 10 -8.60 2.62 7.63
C ARG A 10 -7.39 3.53 7.77
N LEU A 11 -6.69 3.46 8.91
CA LEU A 11 -5.44 4.19 9.11
C LEU A 11 -4.35 3.68 8.15
N MET A 12 -4.23 2.37 7.96
CA MET A 12 -3.27 1.76 7.05
C MET A 12 -3.58 2.07 5.57
N ASP A 13 -4.85 2.00 5.18
CA ASP A 13 -5.30 2.32 3.82
C ASP A 13 -5.09 3.81 3.52
N ALA A 14 -5.47 4.70 4.43
CA ALA A 14 -5.21 6.13 4.30
C ALA A 14 -3.72 6.46 4.19
N ALA A 15 -2.87 5.74 4.93
CA ALA A 15 -1.43 5.89 4.84
C ALA A 15 -0.91 5.48 3.47
N MET A 16 -1.32 4.30 2.97
CA MET A 16 -0.89 3.80 1.67
C MET A 16 -1.32 4.74 0.54
N ASP A 17 -2.58 5.17 0.55
CA ASP A 17 -3.12 6.11 -0.42
C ASP A 17 -2.32 7.41 -0.45
N LEU A 18 -2.13 8.05 0.71
CA LEU A 18 -1.43 9.34 0.78
C LEU A 18 0.05 9.24 0.41
N ILE A 19 0.72 8.17 0.84
CA ILE A 19 2.14 7.94 0.52
C ILE A 19 2.33 7.72 -0.98
N TRP A 20 1.44 6.97 -1.64
CA TRP A 20 1.48 6.74 -3.08
C TRP A 20 1.14 7.98 -3.92
N HIS A 21 0.47 8.98 -3.34
CA HIS A 21 0.17 10.22 -4.04
C HIS A 21 1.21 11.31 -3.77
N ASN A 22 1.77 11.38 -2.55
CA ASN A 22 2.50 12.55 -2.07
C ASN A 22 3.91 12.26 -1.55
N SER A 23 4.36 10.99 -1.51
CA SER A 23 5.55 10.48 -0.80
C SER A 23 5.38 10.27 0.71
N TYR A 24 6.24 9.43 1.28
CA TYR A 24 6.33 9.22 2.73
C TYR A 24 6.76 10.49 3.49
N GLY A 25 7.66 11.28 2.92
CA GLY A 25 8.18 12.49 3.55
C GLY A 25 7.10 13.56 3.73
N ALA A 26 6.33 13.82 2.66
CA ALA A 26 5.30 14.86 2.67
C ALA A 26 4.01 14.45 3.40
N THR A 27 3.77 13.15 3.62
CA THR A 27 2.58 12.67 4.32
C THR A 27 2.72 12.87 5.83
N SER A 28 1.80 13.63 6.45
CA SER A 28 1.78 13.86 7.90
C SER A 28 0.81 12.91 8.63
N VAL A 29 1.03 12.69 9.94
CA VAL A 29 0.11 11.92 10.78
C VAL A 29 -1.28 12.56 10.82
N ASP A 30 -1.36 13.89 10.80
CA ASP A 30 -2.63 14.60 10.83
C ASP A 30 -3.41 14.40 9.53
N ALA A 31 -2.75 14.46 8.37
CA ALA A 31 -3.38 14.16 7.07
C ALA A 31 -3.88 12.71 6.99
N ILE A 32 -3.14 11.76 7.54
CA ILE A 32 -3.57 10.35 7.64
C ILE A 32 -4.81 10.24 8.52
N CYS A 33 -4.81 10.87 9.70
CA CYS A 33 -5.96 10.84 10.60
C CYS A 33 -7.20 11.45 9.94
N GLU A 34 -7.06 12.59 9.26
CA GLU A 34 -8.13 13.24 8.53
C GLU A 34 -8.71 12.33 7.44
N ARG A 35 -7.85 11.78 6.56
CA ARG A 35 -8.27 10.87 5.48
C ARG A 35 -8.90 9.59 6.01
N ALA A 36 -8.41 9.05 7.13
CA ALA A 36 -8.96 7.88 7.77
C ALA A 36 -10.24 8.18 8.57
N GLY A 37 -10.62 9.45 8.78
CA GLY A 37 -11.72 9.84 9.69
C GLY A 37 -11.43 9.46 11.15
N ALA A 38 -10.16 9.44 11.53
CA ALA A 38 -9.66 9.08 12.84
C ALA A 38 -9.34 10.31 13.69
N LYS A 39 -9.46 10.18 15.01
CA LYS A 39 -8.87 11.17 15.94
C LYS A 39 -7.40 10.81 16.18
N LYS A 40 -6.57 11.81 16.48
CA LYS A 40 -5.15 11.62 16.79
C LYS A 40 -4.90 10.65 17.95
N GLY A 41 -5.77 10.63 18.96
CA GLY A 41 -5.73 9.63 20.03
C GLY A 41 -5.95 8.18 19.55
N SER A 42 -6.79 7.98 18.53
CA SER A 42 -6.99 6.67 17.90
C SER A 42 -5.75 6.22 17.13
N PHE A 43 -5.05 7.15 16.46
CA PHE A 43 -3.77 6.84 15.82
C PHE A 43 -2.77 6.27 16.83
N TYR A 44 -2.51 7.00 17.92
CA TYR A 44 -1.51 6.61 18.92
C TYR A 44 -1.92 5.41 19.78
N TYR A 45 -3.20 5.03 19.76
CA TYR A 45 -3.66 3.76 20.32
C TYR A 45 -3.17 2.56 19.49
N PHE A 46 -3.15 2.67 18.16
CA PHE A 46 -2.77 1.56 17.27
C PHE A 46 -1.29 1.58 16.86
N PHE A 47 -0.70 2.77 16.69
CA PHE A 47 0.64 2.94 16.15
C PHE A 47 1.40 4.01 16.93
N LYS A 48 2.63 3.71 17.36
CA LYS A 48 3.49 4.63 18.10
C LYS A 48 4.10 5.70 17.20
N SER A 49 4.22 5.43 15.90
CA SER A 49 4.83 6.36 14.93
C SER A 49 4.24 6.21 13.53
N LYS A 50 4.52 7.22 12.67
CA LYS A 50 4.23 7.16 11.24
C LYS A 50 4.96 6.00 10.54
N SER A 51 6.20 5.70 10.97
CA SER A 51 6.99 4.61 10.40
C SER A 51 6.42 3.24 10.73
N GLU A 52 5.91 3.03 11.95
CA GLU A 52 5.28 1.76 12.34
C GLU A 52 3.99 1.51 11.54
N LEU A 53 3.15 2.53 11.41
CA LEU A 53 1.97 2.50 10.56
C LEU A 53 2.34 2.20 9.09
N ALA A 54 3.32 2.93 8.53
CA ALA A 54 3.73 2.73 7.14
C ALA A 54 4.30 1.32 6.90
N ALA A 55 5.10 0.80 7.84
CA ALA A 55 5.63 -0.57 7.76
C ALA A 55 4.50 -1.61 7.80
N ALA A 56 3.53 -1.46 8.71
CA ALA A 56 2.38 -2.35 8.78
C ALA A 56 1.53 -2.29 7.50
N ALA A 57 1.31 -1.11 6.95
CA ALA A 57 0.57 -0.93 5.69
C ALA A 57 1.30 -1.57 4.50
N LEU A 58 2.63 -1.41 4.42
CA LEU A 58 3.46 -2.04 3.39
C LEU A 58 3.47 -3.57 3.51
N GLU A 59 3.57 -4.10 4.74
CA GLU A 59 3.51 -5.54 4.98
C GLU A 59 2.15 -6.13 4.60
N ALA A 60 1.05 -5.43 4.92
CA ALA A 60 -0.28 -5.84 4.51
C ALA A 60 -0.44 -5.82 2.97
N ASP A 61 0.09 -4.81 2.29
CA ASP A 61 0.10 -4.76 0.82
C ASP A 61 0.94 -5.88 0.21
N TRP A 62 2.12 -6.15 0.77
CA TRP A 62 2.98 -7.26 0.35
C TRP A 62 2.27 -8.60 0.49
N ASN A 63 1.63 -8.86 1.63
CA ASN A 63 0.92 -10.12 1.88
C ASN A 63 -0.21 -10.36 0.87
N LYS A 64 -0.85 -9.31 0.34
CA LYS A 64 -1.87 -9.42 -0.73
C LYS A 64 -1.25 -9.87 -2.06
N LYS A 65 -0.03 -9.45 -2.36
CA LYS A 65 0.66 -9.68 -3.64
C LYS A 65 1.63 -10.87 -3.62
N LYS A 66 1.99 -11.34 -2.43
CA LYS A 66 3.02 -12.37 -2.24
C LYS A 66 2.75 -13.63 -3.05
N ALA A 67 1.51 -14.15 -3.03
CA ALA A 67 1.16 -15.38 -3.75
C ALA A 67 1.36 -15.25 -5.28
N GLU A 68 1.07 -14.08 -5.83
CA GLU A 68 1.28 -13.79 -7.25
C GLU A 68 2.77 -13.66 -7.57
N MET A 69 3.54 -12.99 -6.71
CA MET A 69 5.01 -12.93 -6.84
C MET A 69 5.64 -14.31 -6.76
N ASP A 70 5.21 -15.15 -5.83
CA ASP A 70 5.68 -16.54 -5.67
C ASP A 70 5.38 -17.37 -6.94
N SER A 71 4.25 -17.11 -7.60
CA SER A 71 3.89 -17.74 -8.88
C SER A 71 4.78 -17.27 -10.03
N ILE A 72 4.97 -15.94 -10.17
CA ILE A 72 5.80 -15.33 -11.23
C ILE A 72 7.25 -15.80 -11.13
N PHE A 73 7.81 -15.85 -9.91
CA PHE A 73 9.21 -16.20 -9.67
C PHE A 73 9.43 -17.67 -9.31
N SER A 74 8.44 -18.54 -9.53
CA SER A 74 8.53 -19.97 -9.24
C SER A 74 9.77 -20.60 -9.89
N PRO A 75 10.51 -21.48 -9.19
CA PRO A 75 11.66 -22.18 -9.75
C PRO A 75 11.31 -23.08 -10.95
N THR A 76 10.03 -23.43 -11.12
CA THR A 76 9.53 -24.24 -12.24
C THR A 76 9.42 -23.46 -13.55
N VAL A 77 9.53 -22.13 -13.51
CA VAL A 77 9.50 -21.25 -14.70
C VAL A 77 10.93 -20.99 -15.16
N PRO A 78 11.25 -21.06 -16.47
CA PRO A 78 12.55 -20.68 -17.01
C PRO A 78 12.98 -19.26 -16.56
N PRO A 79 14.27 -19.01 -16.23
CA PRO A 79 14.68 -17.74 -15.61
C PRO A 79 14.32 -16.48 -16.38
N LEU A 80 14.48 -16.47 -17.71
CA LEU A 80 14.13 -15.31 -18.54
C LEU A 80 12.61 -15.08 -18.59
N GLU A 81 11.83 -16.16 -18.64
CA GLU A 81 10.37 -16.08 -18.66
C GLU A 81 9.81 -15.50 -17.35
N ARG A 82 10.51 -15.64 -16.21
CA ARG A 82 10.12 -14.97 -14.96
C ARG A 82 10.19 -13.45 -15.08
N LEU A 83 11.18 -12.93 -15.82
CA LEU A 83 11.33 -11.49 -16.06
C LEU A 83 10.22 -10.99 -16.97
N ASP A 84 9.91 -11.73 -18.03
CA ASP A 84 8.80 -11.39 -18.95
C ASP A 84 7.48 -11.34 -18.18
N ARG A 85 7.15 -12.40 -17.42
CA ARG A 85 5.95 -12.44 -16.57
C ARG A 85 5.90 -11.32 -15.54
N TYR A 86 7.04 -10.94 -14.96
CA TYR A 86 7.11 -9.83 -14.03
C TYR A 86 6.82 -8.49 -14.71
N PHE A 87 7.39 -8.26 -15.90
CA PHE A 87 7.13 -7.03 -16.66
C PHE A 87 5.69 -6.94 -17.13
N ASP A 88 5.09 -8.06 -17.58
CA ASP A 88 3.66 -8.12 -17.93
C ASP A 88 2.79 -7.76 -16.72
N PHE A 89 3.05 -8.38 -15.57
CA PHE A 89 2.35 -8.08 -14.31
C PHE A 89 2.47 -6.59 -13.92
N VAL A 90 3.69 -6.04 -13.96
CA VAL A 90 3.93 -4.63 -13.63
C VAL A 90 3.18 -3.73 -14.62
N HIS A 91 3.24 -4.05 -15.92
CA HIS A 91 2.57 -3.28 -16.95
C HIS A 91 1.05 -3.24 -16.75
N GLU A 92 0.42 -4.40 -16.55
CA GLU A 92 -1.02 -4.51 -16.32
C GLU A 92 -1.46 -3.72 -15.09
N ARG A 93 -0.72 -3.86 -13.99
CA ARG A 93 -1.01 -3.15 -12.74
C ARG A 93 -0.84 -1.64 -12.87
N LEU A 94 0.22 -1.17 -13.52
CA LEU A 94 0.43 0.26 -13.74
C LEU A 94 -0.62 0.83 -14.69
N ALA A 95 -1.02 0.09 -15.73
CA ALA A 95 -2.09 0.50 -16.64
C ALA A 95 -3.44 0.60 -15.93
N GLU A 96 -3.75 -0.34 -15.02
CA GLU A 96 -4.98 -0.27 -14.21
C GLU A 96 -4.96 0.94 -13.26
N LEU A 97 -3.83 1.19 -12.59
CA LEU A 97 -3.67 2.35 -11.71
C LEU A 97 -3.79 3.66 -12.48
N GLN A 98 -3.16 3.77 -13.65
CA GLN A 98 -3.28 4.95 -14.51
C GLN A 98 -4.72 5.21 -14.91
N LYS A 99 -5.49 4.18 -15.27
CA LYS A 99 -6.92 4.31 -15.59
C LYS A 99 -7.75 4.79 -14.39
N LYS A 100 -7.44 4.33 -13.18
CA LYS A 100 -8.17 4.69 -11.95
C LYS A 100 -7.82 6.09 -11.45
N CYS A 101 -6.54 6.46 -11.49
CA CYS A 101 -6.02 7.66 -10.84
C CYS A 101 -5.72 8.82 -11.82
N GLY A 102 -5.74 8.55 -13.13
CA GLY A 102 -5.38 9.52 -14.17
C GLY A 102 -3.86 9.72 -14.34
N SER A 103 -3.04 9.11 -13.48
CA SER A 103 -1.59 9.16 -13.51
C SER A 103 -0.98 7.86 -12.97
N ILE A 104 0.30 7.62 -13.26
CA ILE A 104 1.05 6.56 -12.59
C ILE A 104 1.46 7.09 -11.22
N LEU A 105 1.03 6.38 -10.17
CA LEU A 105 1.34 6.70 -8.78
C LEU A 105 2.71 6.15 -8.37
N GLY A 106 3.33 6.77 -7.37
CA GLY A 106 4.63 6.37 -6.87
C GLY A 106 5.02 7.17 -5.63
N CYS A 107 6.23 6.93 -5.12
CA CYS A 107 6.84 7.83 -4.14
C CYS A 107 7.75 8.78 -4.92
N PRO A 108 7.28 10.00 -5.28
CA PRO A 108 8.11 10.98 -5.99
C PRO A 108 9.30 11.42 -5.14
#